data_AF-A0A846GDY2-F1
#
_entry.id   AF-A0A846GDY2-F1
#
_cell.length_a   1.000
_cell.length_b   1.000
_cell.length_c   1.000
_cell.angle_alpha   90.00
_cell.angle_beta   90.00
_cell.angle_gamma   90.00
#
_symmetry.space_group_name_H-M   'P 1'
#
loop_
_entity.id
_entity.type
_entity.pdbx_description
1 polymer ?
#
loop_
_entity_poly.entity_id
_entity_poly.type
_entity_poly.pdbx_seq_one_letter_code
_entity_poly.pdbx_strand_id
1 'polypeptide(L)'
;MTITINAGSTNFRPNTRIKTELKLLEKVAKNIIVGSKTVSEIQYTAILIKGMPLSSSKFKVTNSDVLFLLPPDYPRLPPIGCYLNYPWSSAGEGDHHFTRQSHYGAPFLNEEGWYWYCVGLGGGFNRERWLNSWRPKKRPENGHNLATLFVTARHAINSDD
;
A
#
# COMPACT_ATOMS: atom_id res chain seq x y z
N MET A 1 -3.50 -20.39 3.25
CA MET A 1 -3.29 -18.95 3.02
C MET A 1 -4.67 -18.38 2.72
N THR A 2 -5.12 -17.35 3.44
CA THR A 2 -6.53 -16.94 3.41
C THR A 2 -6.62 -15.49 2.99
N ILE A 3 -7.11 -15.22 1.77
CA ILE A 3 -7.63 -13.90 1.45
C ILE A 3 -8.94 -13.74 2.21
N THR A 4 -8.98 -12.79 3.14
CA THR A 4 -10.22 -12.46 3.85
C THR A 4 -10.82 -11.23 3.20
N ILE A 5 -12.03 -11.35 2.66
CA ILE A 5 -12.77 -10.17 2.21
C ILE A 5 -13.50 -9.63 3.43
N ASN A 6 -13.09 -8.46 3.93
CA ASN A 6 -13.77 -7.85 5.08
C ASN A 6 -15.11 -7.27 4.60
N ALA A 7 -16.19 -7.84 5.15
CA ALA A 7 -17.58 -7.51 4.81
C ALA A 7 -18.12 -6.25 5.52
N GLY A 8 -17.27 -5.42 6.14
CA GLY A 8 -17.66 -4.17 6.82
C GLY A 8 -18.47 -3.20 5.93
N SER A 9 -18.45 -3.41 4.61
CA SER A 9 -19.48 -3.00 3.68
C SER A 9 -20.08 -4.25 3.04
N THR A 10 -21.35 -4.55 3.29
CA THR A 10 -22.05 -5.80 2.92
C THR A 10 -22.06 -6.13 1.41
N ASN A 11 -21.49 -5.28 0.54
CA ASN A 11 -21.50 -5.42 -0.91
C ASN A 11 -20.13 -5.25 -1.60
N PHE A 12 -19.01 -5.17 -0.88
CA PHE A 12 -17.71 -5.04 -1.56
C PHE A 12 -17.37 -6.32 -2.34
N ARG A 13 -17.27 -6.18 -3.66
CA ARG A 13 -16.86 -7.26 -4.58
C ARG A 13 -15.67 -6.77 -5.38
N PRO A 14 -14.47 -7.36 -5.19
CA PRO A 14 -13.33 -7.00 -6.01
C PRO A 14 -13.62 -7.29 -7.49
N ASN A 15 -13.29 -6.34 -8.35
CA ASN A 15 -13.41 -6.52 -9.79
C ASN A 15 -12.40 -7.57 -10.30
N THR A 16 -12.53 -7.97 -11.57
CA THR A 16 -11.65 -8.99 -12.19
C THR A 16 -10.17 -8.62 -12.11
N ARG A 17 -9.83 -7.33 -12.24
CA ARG A 17 -8.46 -6.84 -12.14
C ARG A 17 -7.88 -7.12 -10.76
N ILE A 18 -8.56 -6.71 -9.70
CA ILE A 18 -8.13 -6.93 -8.31
C ILE A 18 -8.05 -8.42 -7.99
N LYS A 19 -9.03 -9.23 -8.41
CA LYS A 19 -9.01 -10.69 -8.20
C LYS A 19 -7.76 -11.35 -8.79
N THR A 20 -7.37 -10.98 -10.00
CA THR A 20 -6.17 -11.52 -10.65
C THR A 20 -4.90 -11.09 -9.93
N GLU A 21 -4.82 -9.81 -9.54
CA GLU A 21 -3.64 -9.31 -8.84
C GLU A 21 -3.49 -9.88 -7.43
N LEU A 22 -4.59 -10.18 -6.74
CA LEU A 22 -4.55 -10.85 -5.44
C LEU A 22 -3.87 -12.23 -5.54
N LYS A 23 -4.15 -12.99 -6.60
CA LYS A 23 -3.47 -14.28 -6.87
C LYS A 23 -1.97 -14.11 -7.11
N LEU A 24 -1.56 -12.97 -7.67
CA LEU A 24 -0.14 -12.66 -7.85
C LEU A 24 0.49 -12.23 -6.51
N LEU A 25 -0.21 -11.41 -5.73
CA LEU A 25 0.22 -10.92 -4.42
C LEU A 25 0.39 -12.06 -3.42
N GLU A 26 -0.47 -13.08 -3.44
CA GLU A 26 -0.35 -14.29 -2.61
C GLU A 26 0.99 -15.02 -2.79
N LYS A 27 1.68 -14.84 -3.92
CA LYS A 27 3.00 -15.46 -4.13
C LYS A 27 4.11 -14.82 -3.28
N VAL A 28 3.89 -13.58 -2.82
CA VAL A 28 4.92 -12.77 -2.15
C VAL A 28 4.49 -12.25 -0.76
N ALA A 29 3.19 -12.28 -0.45
CA ALA A 29 2.61 -11.80 0.80
C ALA A 29 1.70 -12.86 1.44
N LYS A 30 1.66 -12.87 2.78
CA LYS A 30 0.78 -13.72 3.59
C LYS A 30 -0.34 -12.87 4.21
N ASN A 31 -1.45 -13.52 4.57
CA ASN A 31 -2.55 -12.92 5.35
C ASN A 31 -3.10 -11.61 4.75
N ILE A 32 -3.66 -11.72 3.54
CA ILE A 32 -4.18 -10.59 2.79
C ILE A 32 -5.65 -10.39 3.14
N ILE A 33 -6.04 -9.16 3.46
CA ILE A 33 -7.41 -8.74 3.71
C ILE A 33 -7.77 -7.67 2.68
N VAL A 34 -8.96 -7.79 2.08
CA VAL A 34 -9.42 -6.88 1.03
C VAL A 34 -10.77 -6.32 1.43
N GLY A 35 -10.95 -5.01 1.30
CA GLY A 35 -12.22 -4.35 1.60
C GLY A 35 -12.36 -3.02 0.90
N SER A 36 -13.32 -2.22 1.36
CA SER A 36 -13.45 -0.82 0.96
C SER A 36 -13.18 0.09 2.16
N LYS A 37 -12.66 1.29 1.90
CA LYS A 37 -12.55 2.37 2.89
C LYS A 37 -12.90 3.68 2.23
N THR A 38 -13.82 4.41 2.81
CA THR A 38 -14.15 5.77 2.35
C THR A 38 -13.36 6.78 3.17
N VAL A 39 -12.67 7.70 2.50
CA VAL A 39 -12.02 8.85 3.15
C VAL A 39 -12.35 10.09 2.33
N SER A 40 -12.87 11.13 2.99
CA SER A 40 -13.26 12.39 2.34
C SER A 40 -14.10 12.17 1.07
N GLU A 41 -15.15 11.35 1.18
CA GLU A 41 -16.09 10.98 0.10
C GLU A 41 -15.51 10.11 -1.03
N ILE A 42 -14.21 9.83 -1.03
CA ILE A 42 -13.58 8.93 -2.00
C ILE A 42 -13.59 7.51 -1.45
N GLN A 43 -14.19 6.58 -2.20
CA GLN A 43 -14.16 5.15 -1.88
C GLN A 43 -12.92 4.49 -2.47
N TYR A 44 -12.03 4.00 -1.60
CA TYR A 44 -10.84 3.26 -1.98
C TYR A 44 -11.09 1.75 -1.89
N THR A 45 -10.40 0.98 -2.73
CA THR A 45 -10.18 -0.45 -2.45
C THR A 45 -9.02 -0.57 -1.49
N ALA A 46 -9.26 -1.12 -0.30
CA ALA A 46 -8.27 -1.30 0.75
C ALA A 46 -7.65 -2.71 0.65
N ILE A 47 -6.33 -2.78 0.50
CA ILE A 47 -5.55 -4.02 0.54
C ILE A 47 -4.68 -4.00 1.79
N LEU A 48 -5.04 -4.80 2.78
CA LEU A 48 -4.31 -4.96 4.03
C LEU A 48 -3.49 -6.26 3.99
N ILE A 49 -2.22 -6.19 4.30
CA ILE A 49 -1.31 -7.33 4.39
C ILE A 49 -0.83 -7.41 5.83
N LYS A 50 -1.15 -8.49 6.54
CA LYS A 50 -0.85 -8.58 7.97
C LYS A 50 0.54 -9.16 8.25
N GLY A 51 1.23 -8.57 9.21
CA GLY A 51 2.47 -9.08 9.78
C GLY A 51 3.64 -9.14 8.80
N MET A 52 3.79 -8.14 7.92
CA MET A 52 4.98 -8.01 7.09
C MET A 52 6.22 -7.90 8.00
N PRO A 53 7.26 -8.73 7.80
CA PRO A 53 8.50 -8.62 8.55
C PRO A 53 9.18 -7.26 8.35
N LEU A 54 9.75 -6.75 9.43
CA LEU A 54 10.51 -5.51 9.49
C LEU A 54 11.98 -5.79 9.84
N SER A 55 12.89 -5.02 9.24
CA SER A 55 14.31 -5.09 9.53
C SER A 55 14.57 -4.55 10.93
N SER A 56 15.28 -5.34 11.74
CA SER A 56 15.71 -4.92 13.08
C SER A 56 16.75 -3.79 13.05
N SER A 57 17.37 -3.50 11.90
CA SER A 57 18.26 -2.35 11.75
C SER A 57 17.49 -1.02 11.75
N LYS A 58 16.22 -1.02 11.32
CA LYS A 58 15.40 0.19 11.15
C LYS A 58 14.25 0.28 12.16
N PHE A 59 13.72 -0.85 12.61
CA PHE A 59 12.51 -0.91 13.43
C PHE A 59 12.74 -1.64 14.76
N LYS A 60 12.10 -1.15 15.83
CA LYS A 60 12.13 -1.79 17.16
C LYS A 60 11.18 -2.98 17.29
N VAL A 61 10.28 -3.17 16.33
CA VAL A 61 9.39 -4.34 16.27
C VAL A 61 9.75 -5.19 15.07
N THR A 62 9.39 -6.47 15.12
CA THR A 62 9.73 -7.45 14.09
C THR A 62 8.75 -7.47 12.93
N ASN A 63 7.54 -6.90 13.09
CA ASN A 63 6.48 -6.97 12.09
C ASN A 63 5.58 -5.72 12.14
N SER A 64 5.04 -5.35 10.99
CA SER A 64 3.96 -4.36 10.85
C SER A 64 2.97 -4.86 9.81
N ASP A 65 1.70 -4.47 9.94
CA ASP A 65 0.74 -4.57 8.85
C ASP A 65 1.02 -3.48 7.81
N VAL A 66 0.70 -3.76 6.56
CA VAL A 66 0.81 -2.83 5.43
C VAL A 66 -0.55 -2.63 4.81
N LEU A 67 -0.97 -1.39 4.62
CA LEU A 67 -2.22 -1.02 3.97
C LEU A 67 -1.94 -0.23 2.68
N PHE A 68 -2.52 -0.69 1.57
CA PHE A 68 -2.63 0.08 0.34
C PHE A 68 -4.06 0.57 0.15
N LEU A 69 -4.22 1.85 -0.19
CA LEU A 69 -5.48 2.42 -0.61
C LEU A 69 -5.44 2.67 -2.12
N LEU A 70 -6.10 1.79 -2.87
CA LEU A 70 -6.18 1.90 -4.32
C LEU A 70 -7.25 2.93 -4.69
N PRO A 71 -6.92 3.96 -5.48
CA PRO A 71 -7.91 4.96 -5.91
C PRO A 71 -8.96 4.33 -6.81
N PRO A 72 -10.14 4.97 -7.00
CA PRO A 72 -11.19 4.49 -7.90
C PRO A 72 -10.70 4.19 -9.33
N ASP A 73 -9.71 4.97 -9.79
CA ASP A 73 -9.10 4.85 -11.10
C ASP A 73 -8.03 3.75 -11.21
N TYR A 74 -7.76 2.98 -10.16
CA TYR A 74 -6.82 1.87 -10.23
C TYR A 74 -7.27 0.84 -11.30
N PRO A 75 -6.38 0.36 -12.18
CA PRO A 75 -4.92 0.47 -12.13
C PRO A 75 -4.37 1.64 -12.95
N ARG A 76 -5.18 2.52 -13.54
CA ARG A 76 -4.68 3.67 -14.31
C ARG A 76 -3.83 4.59 -13.44
N LEU A 77 -4.24 4.80 -12.20
CA LEU A 77 -3.47 5.50 -11.17
C LEU A 77 -2.97 4.49 -10.11
N PRO A 78 -1.70 4.55 -9.68
CA PRO A 78 -1.22 3.75 -8.56
C PRO A 78 -1.77 4.30 -7.23
N PRO A 79 -1.71 3.52 -6.12
CA PRO A 79 -1.86 4.07 -4.79
C PRO A 79 -0.77 5.11 -4.52
N ILE A 80 -1.11 6.11 -3.70
CA ILE A 80 -0.17 7.14 -3.25
C ILE A 80 0.51 6.61 -1.99
N GLY A 81 1.63 5.90 -2.16
CA GLY A 81 2.38 5.26 -1.08
C GLY A 81 1.64 4.08 -0.43
N CYS A 82 2.04 3.75 0.80
CA CYS A 82 1.36 2.75 1.65
C CYS A 82 1.31 3.24 3.09
N TYR A 83 0.59 2.52 3.96
CA TYR A 83 0.50 2.82 5.37
C TYR A 83 1.01 1.67 6.21
N LEU A 84 1.67 1.99 7.31
CA LEU A 84 2.13 1.04 8.32
C LEU A 84 1.39 1.31 9.63
N ASN A 85 0.94 0.27 10.32
CA ASN A 85 0.38 0.39 11.67
C ASN A 85 1.47 0.30 12.73
N TYR A 86 2.56 1.03 12.50
CA TYR A 86 3.70 1.04 13.40
C TYR A 86 3.70 2.30 14.26
N PRO A 87 3.61 2.18 15.60
CA PRO A 87 3.54 3.33 16.49
C PRO A 87 4.93 3.93 16.67
N TRP A 88 5.39 4.76 15.72
CA TRP A 88 6.59 5.54 15.97
C TRP A 88 6.28 6.69 16.94
N SER A 89 7.12 6.84 17.97
CA SER A 89 7.08 7.98 18.91
C SER A 89 7.42 9.31 18.24
N SER A 90 8.00 9.29 17.03
CA SER A 90 8.64 10.43 16.35
C SER A 90 8.64 10.17 14.84
N ALA A 91 8.16 11.13 14.02
CA ALA A 91 8.34 11.05 12.57
C ALA A 91 9.82 11.24 12.24
N GLY A 92 10.36 10.48 11.27
CA GLY A 92 11.73 10.66 10.79
C GLY A 92 12.86 10.08 11.66
N GLU A 93 12.55 9.48 12.83
CA GLU A 93 13.56 8.77 13.63
C GLU A 93 13.71 7.32 13.16
N GLY A 94 14.51 7.11 12.11
CA GLY A 94 14.87 5.79 11.58
C GLY A 94 14.56 5.60 10.09
N ASP A 95 13.70 6.46 9.51
CA ASP A 95 13.52 6.59 8.05
C ASP A 95 12.86 7.93 7.68
N HIS A 96 13.49 8.69 6.77
CA HIS A 96 12.98 9.98 6.30
C HIS A 96 11.72 9.88 5.41
N HIS A 97 11.38 8.70 4.91
CA HIS A 97 10.17 8.42 4.14
C HIS A 97 8.93 8.24 5.02
N PHE A 98 9.12 8.16 6.34
CA PHE A 98 8.02 8.05 7.29
C PHE A 98 7.66 9.43 7.81
N THR A 99 6.49 9.90 7.39
CA THR A 99 6.02 11.23 7.73
C THR A 99 4.77 11.14 8.58
N ARG A 100 4.65 12.04 9.57
CA ARG A 100 3.41 12.28 10.32
C ARG A 100 2.35 13.00 9.48
N GLN A 101 2.60 13.20 8.19
CA GLN A 101 1.70 13.87 7.26
C GLN A 101 1.69 13.07 5.97
N SER A 102 0.52 12.79 5.44
CA SER A 102 0.40 12.20 4.11
C SER A 102 0.70 13.27 3.06
N HIS A 103 1.53 12.96 2.07
CA HIS A 103 1.84 13.90 0.99
C HIS A 103 1.07 13.55 -0.31
N TYR A 104 1.01 14.51 -1.24
CA TYR A 104 0.47 14.31 -2.60
C TYR A 104 -1.01 13.95 -2.70
N GLY A 105 -1.80 14.30 -1.68
CA GLY A 105 -3.23 13.98 -1.63
C GLY A 105 -3.53 12.57 -1.12
N ALA A 106 -2.55 11.88 -0.53
CA ALA A 106 -2.81 10.65 0.20
C ALA A 106 -3.70 10.93 1.44
N PRO A 107 -4.70 10.08 1.72
CA PRO A 107 -5.50 10.14 2.95
C PRO A 107 -4.67 10.24 4.23
N PHE A 108 -5.14 11.01 5.20
CA PHE A 108 -4.52 11.08 6.52
C PHE A 108 -5.24 10.15 7.50
N LEU A 109 -4.51 9.17 8.05
CA LEU A 109 -5.09 8.07 8.84
C LEU A 109 -4.39 7.86 10.19
N ASN A 110 -3.63 8.85 10.67
CA ASN A 110 -2.86 8.76 11.92
C ASN A 110 -3.74 8.51 13.15
N GLU A 111 -4.93 9.12 13.20
CA GLU A 111 -5.92 8.93 14.28
C GLU A 111 -6.44 7.49 14.34
N GLU A 112 -6.32 6.75 13.23
CA GLU A 112 -6.64 5.33 13.13
C GLU A 112 -5.42 4.42 13.36
N GLY A 113 -4.28 5.00 13.77
CA GLY A 113 -3.03 4.28 13.99
C GLY A 113 -2.28 3.90 12.70
N TRP A 114 -2.64 4.50 11.57
CA TRP A 114 -2.00 4.26 10.27
C TRP A 114 -1.12 5.44 9.87
N TYR A 115 0.15 5.15 9.64
CA TYR A 115 1.15 6.16 9.29
C TYR A 115 1.58 5.99 7.84
N TRP A 116 1.57 7.10 7.10
CA TRP A 116 1.90 7.08 5.68
C TRP A 116 3.41 6.89 5.49
N TYR A 117 3.75 5.96 4.61
CA TYR A 117 5.10 5.68 4.17
C TYR A 117 5.22 6.01 2.69
N CYS A 118 6.14 6.94 2.41
CA CYS A 118 6.44 7.41 1.09
C CYS A 118 7.23 6.35 0.29
N VAL A 119 6.53 5.41 -0.34
CA VAL A 119 7.16 4.51 -1.33
C VAL A 119 7.15 5.19 -2.69
N GLY A 120 8.33 5.55 -3.19
CA GLY A 120 8.54 6.10 -4.53
C GLY A 120 8.26 5.05 -5.61
N LEU A 121 7.00 4.67 -5.80
CA LEU A 121 6.55 3.63 -6.74
C LEU A 121 6.64 4.07 -8.22
N GLY A 122 7.53 5.02 -8.55
CA GLY A 122 7.70 5.45 -9.93
C GLY A 122 8.41 6.78 -10.23
N GLY A 123 9.29 7.28 -9.36
CA GLY A 123 9.99 8.56 -9.60
C GLY A 123 9.23 9.75 -9.01
N GLY A 124 10.00 10.81 -8.71
CA GLY A 124 9.61 11.93 -7.86
C GLY A 124 8.21 12.51 -8.10
N PHE A 125 7.63 13.02 -7.01
CA PHE A 125 6.24 13.41 -6.88
C PHE A 125 5.89 14.76 -7.54
N ASN A 126 6.12 14.86 -8.83
CA ASN A 126 5.55 15.92 -9.64
C ASN A 126 4.31 15.37 -10.35
N ARG A 127 3.15 16.04 -10.18
CA ARG A 127 1.87 15.71 -10.81
C ARG A 127 1.97 15.58 -12.33
N GLU A 128 2.98 16.19 -12.95
CA GLU A 128 3.29 16.10 -14.39
C GLU A 128 4.22 14.91 -14.77
N ARG A 129 5.00 14.35 -13.85
CA ARG A 129 5.98 13.24 -14.10
C ARG A 129 5.55 11.88 -13.56
N TRP A 130 4.50 11.83 -12.73
CA TRP A 130 4.02 10.65 -11.98
C TRP A 130 3.63 9.45 -12.86
N LEU A 131 3.32 9.70 -14.14
CA LEU A 131 2.89 8.69 -15.11
C LEU A 131 4.04 7.90 -15.77
N ASN A 132 5.31 8.23 -15.51
CA ASN A 132 6.40 7.72 -16.36
C ASN A 132 6.87 6.29 -16.03
N SER A 133 6.71 5.86 -14.77
CA SER A 133 7.22 4.56 -14.31
C SER A 133 6.13 3.57 -13.92
N TRP A 134 4.94 4.02 -13.49
CA TRP A 134 3.81 3.11 -13.27
C TRP A 134 3.28 2.61 -14.62
N ARG A 135 3.53 1.33 -14.93
CA ARG A 135 3.23 0.73 -16.24
C ARG A 135 2.31 -0.47 -16.10
N PRO A 136 1.03 -0.26 -15.71
CA PRO A 136 0.05 -1.33 -15.67
C PRO A 136 -0.22 -1.79 -17.11
N LYS A 137 -0.45 -3.09 -17.29
CA LYS A 137 -0.91 -3.64 -18.58
C LYS A 137 -2.32 -4.17 -18.43
N LYS A 138 -3.01 -4.39 -19.56
CA LYS A 138 -4.34 -5.01 -19.58
C LYS A 138 -4.34 -6.37 -18.88
N ARG A 139 -3.29 -7.16 -19.12
CA ARG A 139 -2.98 -8.41 -18.41
C ARG A 139 -2.12 -8.09 -17.18
N PRO A 140 -2.61 -8.30 -15.94
CA PRO A 140 -1.90 -7.90 -14.73
C PRO A 140 -0.53 -8.55 -14.56
N GLU A 141 -0.35 -9.77 -15.07
CA GLU A 141 0.91 -10.52 -15.06
C GLU A 141 2.03 -9.89 -15.89
N ASN A 142 1.68 -9.01 -16.84
CA ASN A 142 2.63 -8.41 -17.80
C ASN A 142 2.95 -6.94 -17.49
N GLY A 143 2.50 -6.42 -16.35
CA GLY A 143 2.73 -5.02 -15.98
C GLY A 143 2.73 -4.84 -14.47
N HIS A 144 2.89 -3.59 -14.03
CA HIS A 144 2.86 -3.30 -12.59
C HIS A 144 1.48 -3.58 -12.00
N ASN A 145 1.50 -4.17 -10.80
CA ASN A 145 0.34 -4.70 -10.08
C ASN A 145 0.57 -4.69 -8.56
N LEU A 146 -0.38 -5.18 -7.77
CA LEU A 146 -0.27 -5.29 -6.30
C LEU A 146 0.98 -6.03 -5.81
N ALA A 147 1.43 -7.08 -6.50
CA ALA A 147 2.65 -7.79 -6.09
C ALA A 147 3.89 -6.90 -6.30
N THR A 148 3.95 -6.16 -7.42
CA THR A 148 5.00 -5.16 -7.66
C THR A 148 4.99 -4.07 -6.58
N LEU A 149 3.80 -3.56 -6.24
CA LEU A 149 3.62 -2.55 -5.20
C LEU A 149 4.14 -3.05 -3.85
N PHE A 150 3.74 -4.25 -3.44
CA PHE A 150 4.15 -4.84 -2.17
C PHE A 150 5.64 -5.14 -2.11
N VAL A 151 6.23 -5.73 -3.15
CA VAL A 151 7.68 -6.03 -3.16
C VAL A 151 8.50 -4.75 -3.08
N THR A 152 8.10 -3.72 -3.83
CA THR A 152 8.79 -2.42 -3.82
C THR A 152 8.66 -1.74 -2.47
N ALA A 153 7.44 -1.71 -1.90
CA ALA A 153 7.21 -1.16 -0.56
C ALA A 153 8.02 -1.90 0.50
N ARG A 154 7.94 -3.24 0.51
CA ARG A 154 8.69 -4.07 1.45
C ARG A 154 10.20 -3.83 1.35
N HIS A 155 10.74 -3.69 0.13
CA HIS A 155 12.15 -3.38 -0.06
C HIS A 155 12.48 -1.98 0.49
N ALA A 156 11.77 -0.94 0.05
CA ALA A 156 12.00 0.43 0.51
C ALA A 156 11.88 0.59 2.04
N ILE A 157 10.94 -0.12 2.65
CA ILE A 157 10.75 -0.11 4.10
C ILE A 157 11.95 -0.76 4.81
N ASN A 158 12.48 -1.87 4.28
CA ASN A 158 13.48 -2.69 4.98
C ASN A 158 14.94 -2.44 4.58
N SER A 159 15.17 -1.71 3.50
CA SER A 159 16.50 -1.39 2.97
C SER A 159 16.86 0.07 3.27
N ASP A 160 18.16 0.35 3.37
CA ASP A 160 18.71 1.70 3.62
C ASP A 160 19.15 2.41 2.32
N ASP A 161 18.90 1.76 1.17
CA ASP A 161 19.30 2.18 -0.19
C ASP A 161 18.39 3.27 -0.78
#